data_AF-A0A536GCB1-F1
#
_entry.id   AF-A0A536GCB1-F1
#
_cell.length_a   1.000
_cell.length_b   1.000
_cell.length_c   1.000
_cell.angle_alpha   90.00
_cell.angle_beta   90.00
_cell.angle_gamma   90.00
#
_symmetry.space_group_name_H-M   'P 1'
#
loop_
_entity.id
_entity.type
_entity.pdbx_description
1 polymer ?
#
loop_
_entity_poly.entity_id
_entity_poly.type
_entity_poly.pdbx_seq_one_letter_code
_entity_poly.pdbx_strand_id
1 'polypeptide(L)'
;MKTQEMRLVLTVQDFDRTTAFFRDALGLAQVAEFRNDGGRAVLLDAGHATLEIFDESQAAAIDGIEVGRRVAGAVRLAFQTEDSESLAQHLAETGAEVIGGPVVTPWGDRNVRLVGPESI
;
A
#
# COMPACT_ATOMS: atom_id res chain seq x y z
N MET A 1 28.59 -0.33 7.69
CA MET A 1 27.67 -1.44 8.01
C MET A 1 26.56 -1.43 6.97
N LYS A 2 26.14 -2.59 6.44
CA LYS A 2 25.05 -2.68 5.45
C LYS A 2 23.77 -3.16 6.14
N THR A 3 22.65 -2.54 5.81
CA THR A 3 21.31 -3.01 6.21
C THR A 3 20.99 -4.33 5.51
N GLN A 4 20.30 -5.24 6.20
CA GLN A 4 19.91 -6.56 5.66
C GLN A 4 18.43 -6.64 5.30
N GLU A 5 17.57 -5.95 6.06
CA GLU A 5 16.12 -6.00 5.90
C GLU A 5 15.50 -4.64 6.30
N MET A 6 14.41 -4.25 5.65
CA MET A 6 13.54 -3.15 6.05
C MET A 6 12.13 -3.72 6.27
N ARG A 7 11.50 -3.37 7.40
CA ARG A 7 10.09 -3.70 7.68
C ARG A 7 9.29 -2.43 7.89
N LEU A 8 8.18 -2.31 7.17
CA LEU A 8 7.15 -1.33 7.50
C LEU A 8 6.20 -1.94 8.53
N VAL A 9 5.94 -1.22 9.61
CA VAL A 9 5.04 -1.65 10.69
C VAL A 9 3.88 -0.69 10.78
N LEU A 10 2.66 -1.20 10.65
CA LEU A 10 1.42 -0.45 10.84
C LEU A 10 0.84 -0.78 12.20
N THR A 11 0.60 0.25 13.02
CA THR A 11 -0.23 0.12 14.23
C THR A 11 -1.64 0.54 13.85
N VAL A 12 -2.58 -0.40 13.99
CA VAL A 12 -3.92 -0.27 13.39
C VAL A 12 -4.99 -0.42 14.47
N GLN A 13 -6.13 0.25 14.29
CA GLN A 13 -7.25 0.14 15.22
C GLN A 13 -8.00 -1.18 15.01
N ASP A 14 -8.21 -1.59 13.77
CA ASP A 14 -8.88 -2.85 13.42
C ASP A 14 -7.89 -3.86 12.83
N PHE A 15 -7.31 -4.68 13.72
CA PHE A 15 -6.32 -5.69 13.36
C PHE A 15 -6.86 -6.71 12.35
N ASP A 16 -8.08 -7.19 12.57
CA ASP A 16 -8.64 -8.28 11.77
C ASP A 16 -9.04 -7.79 10.38
N ARG A 17 -9.67 -6.60 10.28
CA ARG A 17 -9.98 -5.98 8.99
C ARG A 17 -8.71 -5.68 8.19
N THR A 18 -7.70 -5.10 8.83
CA THR A 18 -6.47 -4.71 8.13
C THR A 18 -5.69 -5.94 7.68
N THR A 19 -5.62 -6.97 8.52
CA THR A 19 -4.98 -8.24 8.17
C THR A 19 -5.70 -8.89 6.99
N ALA A 20 -7.03 -8.96 7.00
CA ALA A 20 -7.81 -9.55 5.91
C ALA A 20 -7.60 -8.78 4.59
N PHE A 21 -7.55 -7.46 4.63
CA PHE A 21 -7.28 -6.66 3.43
C PHE A 21 -5.90 -6.97 2.81
N PHE A 22 -4.83 -6.93 3.59
CA PHE A 22 -3.49 -7.15 3.05
C PHE A 22 -3.20 -8.62 2.71
N ARG A 23 -3.68 -9.57 3.54
CA ARG A 23 -3.42 -11.00 3.32
C ARG A 23 -4.37 -11.62 2.32
N ASP A 24 -5.66 -11.37 2.46
CA ASP A 24 -6.70 -12.13 1.75
C ASP A 24 -7.14 -11.41 0.47
N ALA A 25 -7.29 -10.08 0.49
CA ALA A 25 -7.71 -9.30 -0.69
C ALA A 25 -6.53 -8.88 -1.59
N LEU A 26 -5.48 -8.31 -1.00
CA LEU A 26 -4.26 -7.94 -1.74
C LEU A 26 -3.38 -9.16 -2.05
N GLY A 27 -3.48 -10.22 -1.23
CA GLY A 27 -2.81 -11.50 -1.48
C GLY A 27 -1.38 -11.62 -0.91
N LEU A 28 -0.99 -10.79 0.06
CA LEU A 28 0.33 -10.89 0.66
C LEU A 28 0.48 -12.16 1.49
N ALA A 29 1.57 -12.91 1.27
CA ALA A 29 1.79 -14.18 1.95
C ALA A 29 2.16 -13.97 3.43
N GLN A 30 1.54 -14.72 4.34
CA GLN A 30 1.90 -14.67 5.76
C GLN A 30 3.21 -15.41 6.04
N VAL A 31 4.19 -14.70 6.60
CA VAL A 31 5.50 -15.24 6.98
C VAL A 31 5.52 -15.70 8.44
N ALA A 32 4.96 -14.89 9.34
CA ALA A 32 4.94 -15.18 10.76
C ALA A 32 3.75 -14.52 11.47
N GLU A 33 3.40 -15.04 12.65
CA GLU A 33 2.45 -14.43 13.58
C GLU A 33 3.08 -14.37 14.96
N PHE A 34 2.85 -13.27 15.69
CA PHE A 34 3.36 -13.05 17.04
C PHE A 34 2.21 -12.67 17.97
N ARG A 35 2.34 -13.10 19.24
CA ARG A 35 1.38 -12.82 20.32
C ARG A 35 2.11 -12.56 21.62
N ASN A 36 2.10 -11.31 22.08
CA ASN A 36 2.83 -10.88 23.27
C ASN A 36 1.93 -9.98 24.12
N ASP A 37 1.81 -10.24 25.42
CA ASP A 37 1.09 -9.38 26.39
C ASP A 37 -0.33 -8.95 25.95
N GLY A 38 -1.06 -9.87 25.31
CA GLY A 38 -2.40 -9.61 24.77
C GLY A 38 -2.42 -8.91 23.40
N GLY A 39 -1.28 -8.44 22.91
CA GLY A 39 -1.09 -7.90 21.56
C GLY A 39 -0.96 -8.98 20.48
N ARG A 40 -1.22 -8.58 19.24
CA ARG A 40 -1.13 -9.42 18.03
C ARG A 40 -0.29 -8.70 16.98
N ALA A 41 0.53 -9.46 16.24
CA ALA A 41 1.21 -8.97 15.06
C ALA A 41 1.25 -10.08 13.99
N VAL A 42 1.13 -9.69 12.72
CA VAL A 42 1.34 -10.57 11.58
C VAL A 42 2.44 -9.97 10.70
N LEU A 43 3.36 -10.80 10.25
CA LEU A 43 4.37 -10.43 9.26
C LEU A 43 3.94 -10.98 7.91
N LEU A 44 3.73 -10.09 6.95
CA LEU A 44 3.36 -10.42 5.58
C LEU A 44 4.55 -10.14 4.64
N ASP A 45 4.75 -11.02 3.67
CA ASP A 45 5.71 -10.83 2.58
C ASP A 45 5.13 -9.86 1.55
N ALA A 46 5.81 -8.73 1.37
CA ALA A 46 5.48 -7.69 0.41
C ALA A 46 6.56 -7.56 -0.69
N GLY A 47 7.31 -8.63 -0.95
CA GLY A 47 8.44 -8.63 -1.88
C GLY A 47 9.62 -7.81 -1.36
N HIS A 48 10.36 -7.19 -2.29
CA HIS A 48 11.49 -6.33 -1.95
C HIS A 48 11.03 -4.92 -1.62
N ALA A 49 11.14 -4.53 -0.36
CA ALA A 49 10.78 -3.17 0.05
C ALA A 49 11.88 -2.17 -0.34
N THR A 50 11.49 -1.12 -1.06
CA THR A 50 12.32 0.06 -1.35
C THR A 50 11.85 1.24 -0.51
N LEU A 51 12.77 2.14 -0.15
CA LEU A 51 12.46 3.39 0.53
C LEU A 51 12.62 4.55 -0.45
N GLU A 52 11.52 5.22 -0.75
CA GLU A 52 11.50 6.46 -1.53
C GLU A 52 11.30 7.67 -0.61
N ILE A 53 12.08 8.72 -0.81
CA ILE A 53 11.97 9.97 -0.05
C ILE A 53 11.62 11.08 -1.04
N PHE A 54 10.40 11.58 -0.95
CA PHE A 54 9.92 12.71 -1.76
C PHE A 54 9.83 13.96 -0.89
N ASP A 55 10.16 15.10 -1.48
CA ASP A 55 9.70 16.38 -0.94
C ASP A 55 8.24 16.64 -1.34
N GLU A 56 7.64 17.69 -0.79
CA GLU A 56 6.24 18.06 -1.08
C GLU A 56 5.99 18.38 -2.55
N SER A 57 6.98 18.92 -3.26
CA SER A 57 6.83 19.28 -4.67
C SER A 57 6.74 18.03 -5.54
N GLN A 58 7.57 17.04 -5.27
CA GLN A 58 7.54 15.73 -5.92
C GLN A 58 6.24 15.00 -5.58
N ALA A 59 5.81 14.99 -4.31
CA ALA A 59 4.54 14.40 -3.92
C ALA A 59 3.35 15.03 -4.66
N ALA A 60 3.30 16.37 -4.74
CA ALA A 60 2.26 17.10 -5.46
C ALA A 60 2.29 16.82 -6.97
N ALA A 61 3.47 16.71 -7.58
CA ALA A 61 3.61 16.38 -8.99
C ALA A 61 3.07 14.97 -9.30
N ILE A 62 3.42 13.97 -8.49
CA ILE A 62 2.90 12.60 -8.66
C ILE A 62 1.39 12.56 -8.45
N ASP A 63 0.87 13.20 -7.39
CA ASP A 63 -0.56 13.27 -7.12
C ASP A 63 -1.33 13.97 -8.26
N GLY A 64 -0.74 15.00 -8.86
CA GLY A 64 -1.30 15.68 -10.03
C GLY A 64 -1.42 14.77 -11.25
N ILE A 65 -0.46 13.85 -11.44
CA ILE A 65 -0.47 12.86 -12.53
C ILE A 65 -1.49 11.75 -12.24
N GLU A 66 -1.49 11.18 -11.03
CA GLU A 66 -2.26 9.98 -10.68
C GLU A 66 -3.72 10.26 -10.33
N VAL A 67 -4.00 11.44 -9.78
CA VAL A 67 -5.28 11.76 -9.14
C VAL A 67 -5.83 13.11 -9.60
N GLY A 68 -4.97 14.01 -10.08
CA GLY A 68 -5.36 15.37 -10.49
C GLY A 68 -5.51 16.36 -9.33
N ARG A 69 -5.25 15.92 -8.08
CA ARG A 69 -5.27 16.76 -6.86
C ARG A 69 -4.37 16.15 -5.79
N ARG A 70 -3.89 16.99 -4.86
CA ARG A 70 -3.06 16.57 -3.72
C ARG A 70 -3.82 15.62 -2.79
N VAL A 71 -3.26 14.43 -2.52
CA VAL A 71 -3.87 13.38 -1.68
C VAL A 71 -2.89 12.60 -0.79
N ALA A 72 -1.64 12.38 -1.20
CA ALA A 72 -0.66 11.59 -0.43
C ALA A 72 -0.43 12.08 1.01
N GLY A 73 -0.45 11.17 1.99
CA GLY A 73 -0.02 11.47 3.36
C GLY A 73 1.51 11.44 3.52
N ALA A 74 1.97 11.33 4.76
CA ALA A 74 3.38 11.13 5.09
C ALA A 74 3.89 9.73 4.68
N VAL A 75 2.99 8.76 4.56
CA VAL A 75 3.29 7.39 4.13
C VAL A 75 2.38 7.05 2.96
N ARG A 76 2.94 6.45 1.91
CA ARG A 76 2.22 5.80 0.81
C ARG A 76 2.79 4.40 0.66
N LEU A 77 1.93 3.44 0.35
CA LEU A 77 2.34 2.10 -0.07
C LEU A 77 2.17 1.97 -1.57
N ALA A 78 3.16 1.35 -2.22
CA ALA A 78 3.11 1.02 -3.64
C ALA A 78 3.45 -0.46 -3.80
N PHE A 79 2.56 -1.19 -4.46
CA PHE A 79 2.73 -2.61 -4.76
C PHE A 79 2.80 -2.76 -6.28
N GLN A 80 3.89 -3.33 -6.78
CA GLN A 80 3.99 -3.70 -8.18
C GLN A 80 3.26 -5.01 -8.41
N THR A 81 2.38 -5.05 -9.41
CA THR A 81 1.52 -6.18 -9.71
C THR A 81 1.53 -6.45 -11.21
N GLU A 82 1.13 -7.64 -11.63
CA GLU A 82 1.02 -7.97 -13.07
C GLU A 82 -0.09 -7.16 -13.77
N ASP A 83 -1.19 -6.89 -13.06
CA ASP A 83 -2.32 -6.09 -13.55
C ASP A 83 -2.89 -5.23 -12.41
N SER A 84 -2.54 -3.94 -12.41
CA SER A 84 -2.96 -2.99 -11.38
C SER A 84 -4.44 -2.62 -11.48
N GLU A 85 -5.04 -2.71 -12.67
CA GLU A 85 -6.43 -2.32 -12.90
C GLU A 85 -7.38 -3.40 -12.41
N SER A 86 -7.13 -4.66 -12.78
CA SER A 86 -7.88 -5.81 -12.30
C SER A 86 -7.78 -5.95 -10.77
N LEU A 87 -6.58 -5.81 -10.21
CA LEU A 87 -6.41 -5.86 -8.76
C LEU A 87 -7.13 -4.72 -8.05
N ALA A 88 -7.05 -3.49 -8.58
CA ALA A 88 -7.75 -2.37 -7.97
C ALA A 88 -9.28 -2.54 -7.97
N GLN A 89 -9.86 -3.12 -9.03
CA GLN A 89 -11.28 -3.46 -9.07
C GLN A 89 -11.64 -4.46 -7.96
N HIS A 90 -10.84 -5.52 -7.81
CA HIS A 90 -11.03 -6.49 -6.72
C HIS A 90 -10.91 -5.85 -5.32
N LEU A 91 -9.91 -4.98 -5.11
CA LEU A 91 -9.73 -4.29 -3.84
C LEU A 91 -10.87 -3.32 -3.54
N ALA A 92 -11.47 -2.70 -4.57
CA ALA A 92 -12.64 -1.85 -4.39
C ALA A 92 -13.85 -2.65 -3.89
N GLU A 93 -14.06 -3.86 -4.40
CA GLU A 93 -15.12 -4.77 -3.95
C GLU A 93 -14.92 -5.24 -2.50
N THR A 94 -13.69 -5.21 -1.99
CA THR A 94 -13.33 -5.60 -0.62
C THR A 94 -13.20 -4.41 0.35
N GLY A 95 -13.56 -3.20 -0.12
CA GLY A 95 -13.73 -2.01 0.72
C GLY A 95 -12.62 -0.96 0.63
N ALA A 96 -11.75 -1.03 -0.39
CA ALA A 96 -10.91 0.12 -0.75
C ALA A 96 -11.72 1.16 -1.55
N GLU A 97 -11.35 2.42 -1.42
CA GLU A 97 -11.87 3.51 -2.25
C GLU A 97 -10.90 3.78 -3.40
N VAL A 98 -11.37 3.71 -4.66
CA VAL A 98 -10.59 4.14 -5.81
C VAL A 98 -10.65 5.66 -5.92
N ILE A 99 -9.50 6.32 -5.73
CA ILE A 99 -9.43 7.78 -5.74
C ILE A 99 -8.76 8.35 -6.99
N GLY A 100 -8.11 7.53 -7.82
CA GLY A 100 -7.50 7.97 -9.08
C GLY A 100 -7.03 6.82 -9.97
N GLY A 101 -6.72 7.13 -11.23
CA GLY A 101 -6.36 6.15 -12.27
C GLY A 101 -7.55 5.39 -12.88
N PRO A 102 -7.30 4.37 -13.72
CA PRO A 102 -5.97 3.96 -14.20
C PRO A 102 -5.32 5.05 -15.07
N VAL A 103 -4.03 5.32 -14.83
CA VAL A 103 -3.23 6.26 -15.63
C VAL A 103 -1.88 5.65 -15.97
N VAL A 104 -1.36 5.96 -17.15
CA VAL A 104 0.03 5.65 -17.51
C VAL A 104 0.90 6.88 -17.19
N THR A 105 1.88 6.70 -16.31
CA THR A 105 2.79 7.77 -15.90
C THR A 105 3.77 8.11 -17.03
N PRO A 106 4.41 9.30 -17.01
CA PRO A 106 5.42 9.67 -18.00
C PRO A 106 6.62 8.71 -18.14
N TRP A 107 6.88 7.88 -17.13
CA TRP A 107 7.94 6.86 -17.14
C TRP A 107 7.43 5.45 -17.48
N GLY A 108 6.14 5.29 -17.74
CA GLY A 108 5.56 4.06 -18.31
C GLY A 108 4.86 3.13 -17.33
N ASP A 109 4.76 3.47 -16.05
CA ASP A 109 4.01 2.68 -15.07
C ASP A 109 2.51 2.88 -15.26
N ARG A 110 1.71 1.83 -15.06
CA ARG A 110 0.24 1.91 -15.05
C ARG A 110 -0.26 1.88 -13.61
N ASN A 111 -0.68 3.04 -13.09
CA ASN A 111 -1.03 3.20 -11.69
C ASN A 111 -2.54 3.40 -11.49
N VAL A 112 -3.07 2.79 -10.42
CA VAL A 112 -4.38 3.07 -9.84
C VAL A 112 -4.16 3.49 -8.39
N ARG A 113 -4.87 4.52 -7.94
CA ARG A 113 -4.73 5.05 -6.58
C ARG A 113 -5.92 4.66 -5.73
N LEU A 114 -5.64 4.09 -4.57
CA LEU A 114 -6.62 3.58 -3.62
C LEU A 114 -6.45 4.24 -2.24
N VAL A 115 -7.50 4.24 -1.45
CA VAL A 115 -7.47 4.38 0.02
C VAL A 115 -8.02 3.10 0.63
N GLY A 116 -7.20 2.37 1.38
CA GLY A 116 -7.54 1.13 2.05
C GLY A 116 -7.94 1.30 3.52
N PRO A 117 -7.91 0.22 4.32
CA PRO A 117 -8.11 0.27 5.77
C PRO A 117 -7.16 1.26 6.45
N GLU A 118 -7.60 1.83 7.58
CA GLU A 118 -6.83 2.81 8.35
C GLU A 118 -6.45 4.08 7.55
N SER A 119 -7.10 4.32 6.41
CA SER A 119 -6.84 5.43 5.49
C SER A 119 -5.44 5.41 4.85
N ILE A 120 -4.87 4.20 4.69
CA ILE A 120 -3.57 3.96 4.05
C ILE A 120 -3.76 3.52 2.61
#